data_AF-A0A4Q3F0F7-F1
#
_entry.id   AF-A0A4Q3F0F7-F1
#
_cell.length_a   1.000
_cell.length_b   1.000
_cell.length_c   1.000
_cell.angle_alpha   90.00
_cell.angle_beta   90.00
_cell.angle_gamma   90.00
#
_symmetry.space_group_name_H-M   'P 1'
#
loop_
_entity.id
_entity.type
_entity.pdbx_description
1 polymer ?
#
loop_
_entity_poly.entity_id
_entity_poly.type
_entity_poly.pdbx_seq_one_letter_code
_entity_poly.pdbx_strand_id
1 'polypeptide(L)'
;MTATTRSTSPVPIPVPTGPAHTTHPNAVVTMATITCTTSIRWNPLMAGVSKCWHGPTLSMYGLSEYICGMLTVSLHGIRIHAPYGLYPQEHFIGNDFEVDVDLYLETTDGTPWPFADYSIVHSIVADVFKETGQLLETFVQNIYARLKVDMPPTERIRVAVRKLHPPMSGDVGYSQVCYEA
;
A
#
# COMPACT_ATOMS: atom_id res chain seq x y z
N MET A 1 2.07 -62.91 -25.52
CA MET A 1 1.07 -62.68 -26.58
C MET A 1 0.75 -61.19 -26.60
N THR A 2 1.21 -60.59 -27.69
CA THR A 2 0.95 -59.29 -28.32
C THR A 2 -0.24 -58.42 -27.88
N ALA A 3 0.10 -57.14 -27.61
CA ALA A 3 -0.48 -55.88 -28.11
C ALA A 3 -1.98 -55.58 -27.97
N THR A 4 -2.31 -54.39 -27.44
CA THR A 4 -2.74 -53.24 -28.26
C THR A 4 -3.01 -52.03 -27.35
N THR A 5 -2.12 -51.05 -27.39
CA THR A 5 -2.33 -49.69 -26.86
C THR A 5 -3.27 -48.93 -27.79
N ARG A 6 -4.45 -48.52 -27.30
CA ARG A 6 -5.35 -47.60 -28.03
C ARG A 6 -5.00 -46.16 -27.67
N SER A 7 -4.37 -45.48 -28.61
CA SER A 7 -4.18 -44.03 -28.67
C SER A 7 -5.54 -43.33 -28.74
N THR A 8 -5.91 -42.60 -27.70
CA THR A 8 -7.03 -41.65 -27.73
C THR A 8 -6.50 -40.26 -28.02
N SER A 9 -6.72 -39.82 -29.27
CA SER A 9 -6.42 -38.47 -29.75
C SER A 9 -7.34 -37.44 -29.06
N PRO A 10 -6.85 -36.25 -28.66
CA PRO A 10 -7.68 -35.25 -28.00
C PRO A 10 -8.63 -34.56 -28.98
N VAL A 11 -9.86 -34.32 -28.53
CA VAL A 11 -10.92 -33.58 -29.24
C VAL A 11 -10.60 -32.07 -29.21
N PRO A 12 -10.71 -31.34 -30.34
CA PRO A 12 -10.43 -29.90 -30.35
C PRO A 12 -11.55 -29.09 -29.69
N ILE A 13 -11.15 -28.10 -28.89
CA ILE A 13 -12.01 -27.13 -28.20
C ILE A 13 -12.32 -25.96 -29.17
N PRO A 14 -13.57 -25.46 -29.27
CA PRO A 14 -13.87 -24.33 -30.13
C PRO A 14 -13.30 -23.01 -29.57
N VAL A 15 -12.67 -22.23 -30.45
CA VAL A 15 -12.10 -20.90 -30.19
C VAL A 15 -13.19 -19.83 -30.32
N PRO A 16 -13.29 -18.84 -29.41
CA PRO A 16 -14.23 -17.74 -29.58
C PRO A 16 -13.77 -16.79 -30.69
N THR A 17 -14.62 -16.57 -31.69
CA THR A 17 -14.45 -15.57 -32.74
C THR A 17 -14.73 -14.17 -32.19
N GLY A 18 -13.71 -13.33 -32.09
CA GLY A 18 -13.85 -11.90 -31.81
C GLY A 18 -14.42 -11.12 -33.01
N PRO A 19 -15.11 -9.99 -32.78
CA PRO A 19 -15.70 -9.21 -33.87
C PRO A 19 -14.66 -8.46 -34.70
N ALA A 20 -14.98 -8.37 -36.00
CA ALA A 20 -14.15 -7.85 -37.08
C ALA A 20 -13.73 -6.38 -36.90
N HIS A 21 -12.46 -6.13 -37.19
CA HIS A 21 -11.90 -4.79 -37.42
C HIS A 21 -12.46 -4.19 -38.71
N THR A 22 -13.29 -3.15 -38.58
CA THR A 22 -13.65 -2.26 -39.68
C THR A 22 -12.68 -1.07 -39.70
N THR A 23 -11.88 -0.98 -40.75
CA THR A 23 -11.00 0.15 -41.05
C THR A 23 -11.80 1.25 -41.75
N HIS A 24 -11.74 2.49 -41.25
CA HIS A 24 -12.02 3.69 -42.05
C HIS A 24 -11.03 4.82 -41.67
N PRO A 25 -10.67 5.71 -42.61
CA PRO A 25 -9.41 6.46 -42.56
C PRO A 25 -9.54 7.88 -41.99
N ASN A 26 -8.40 8.35 -41.47
CA ASN A 26 -7.92 9.73 -41.41
C ASN A 26 -8.89 10.83 -40.99
N ALA A 27 -8.89 11.15 -39.69
CA ALA A 27 -9.22 12.47 -39.18
C ALA A 27 -7.99 13.07 -38.50
N VAL A 28 -7.38 14.04 -39.17
CA VAL A 28 -6.36 14.93 -38.62
C VAL A 28 -7.06 15.81 -37.58
N VAL A 29 -6.71 15.66 -36.30
CA VAL A 29 -7.18 16.56 -35.24
C VAL A 29 -6.00 17.38 -34.72
N THR A 30 -6.10 18.65 -35.07
CA THR A 30 -5.21 19.78 -34.77
C THR A 30 -5.04 19.98 -33.27
N MET A 31 -3.80 20.30 -32.85
CA MET A 31 -3.49 20.74 -31.50
C MET A 31 -4.23 22.04 -31.16
N ALA A 32 -5.11 21.98 -30.17
CA ALA A 32 -5.68 23.15 -29.53
C ALA A 32 -4.76 23.56 -28.37
N THR A 33 -3.88 24.53 -28.64
CA THR A 33 -3.21 25.32 -27.61
C THR A 33 -4.25 26.18 -26.90
N ILE A 34 -4.43 25.96 -25.60
CA ILE A 34 -5.21 26.85 -24.75
C ILE A 34 -4.33 28.06 -24.45
N THR A 35 -4.44 29.09 -25.30
CA THR A 35 -3.93 30.43 -25.00
C THR A 35 -4.92 31.15 -24.09
N CYS A 36 -4.57 31.21 -22.81
CA CYS A 36 -5.26 32.00 -21.80
C CYS A 36 -5.15 33.49 -22.17
N THR A 37 -6.19 34.01 -22.83
CA THR A 37 -6.34 35.44 -23.09
C THR A 37 -7.44 35.96 -22.17
N THR A 38 -7.04 36.50 -21.02
CA THR A 38 -7.91 37.42 -20.29
C THR A 38 -7.07 38.60 -19.85
N SER A 39 -7.23 39.67 -20.61
CA SER A 39 -6.71 40.98 -20.36
C SER A 39 -7.34 41.53 -19.07
N ILE A 40 -6.54 41.63 -18.01
CA ILE A 40 -6.84 42.55 -16.91
C ILE A 40 -5.78 43.64 -16.95
N ARG A 41 -6.29 44.83 -17.23
CA ARG A 41 -5.63 46.08 -17.55
C ARG A 41 -4.96 46.63 -16.28
N TRP A 42 -3.63 46.79 -16.29
CA TRP A 42 -2.94 47.59 -15.28
C TRP A 42 -3.31 49.07 -15.47
N ASN A 43 -3.89 49.69 -14.44
CA ASN A 43 -4.06 51.13 -14.37
C ASN A 43 -3.32 51.67 -13.14
N PRO A 44 -2.14 52.29 -13.29
CA PRO A 44 -1.48 53.02 -12.22
C PRO A 44 -1.90 54.49 -12.31
N LEU A 45 -2.52 55.05 -11.26
CA LEU A 45 -2.44 56.46 -10.89
C LEU A 45 -3.32 56.75 -9.66
N MET A 46 -2.70 57.47 -8.71
CA MET A 46 -3.28 58.21 -7.58
C MET A 46 -3.48 57.50 -6.22
N ALA A 47 -2.39 57.51 -5.45
CA ALA A 47 -2.25 58.23 -4.17
C ALA A 47 -3.50 58.39 -3.26
N GLY A 48 -3.40 57.74 -2.09
CA GLY A 48 -3.57 58.38 -0.78
C GLY A 48 -4.96 58.85 -0.36
N VAL A 49 -5.71 58.00 0.37
CA VAL A 49 -6.54 58.44 1.50
C VAL A 49 -6.52 57.36 2.58
N SER A 50 -5.96 57.74 3.74
CA SER A 50 -6.06 57.04 5.01
C SER A 50 -7.54 56.92 5.42
N LYS A 51 -8.04 55.69 5.52
CA LYS A 51 -9.24 55.37 6.30
C LYS A 51 -9.01 54.05 7.05
N CYS A 52 -8.54 54.26 8.27
CA CYS A 52 -8.68 53.43 9.46
C CYS A 52 -9.75 52.34 9.34
N TRP A 53 -9.32 51.10 9.09
CA TRP A 53 -10.12 49.92 9.39
C TRP A 53 -10.12 49.73 10.91
N HIS A 54 -11.20 50.14 11.57
CA HIS A 54 -11.51 49.74 12.94
C HIS A 54 -12.67 48.76 12.92
N GLY A 55 -12.37 47.51 13.31
CA GLY A 55 -13.36 46.57 13.83
C GLY A 55 -13.17 45.12 13.34
N PRO A 56 -13.27 44.11 14.23
CA PRO A 56 -12.99 44.08 15.66
C PRO A 56 -11.69 43.32 15.96
N THR A 57 -11.11 43.65 17.11
CA THR A 57 -10.08 42.90 17.82
C THR A 57 -10.40 41.41 17.81
N LEU A 58 -9.59 40.61 17.10
CA LEU A 58 -9.57 39.16 17.30
C LEU A 58 -9.23 38.93 18.77
N SER A 59 -10.23 38.42 19.50
CA SER A 59 -10.07 37.92 20.86
C SER A 59 -8.85 37.02 20.94
N MET A 60 -7.91 37.44 21.77
CA MET A 60 -6.53 36.95 21.87
C MET A 60 -6.38 35.70 22.75
N TYR A 61 -7.45 35.11 23.28
CA TYR A 61 -7.34 33.88 24.08
C TYR A 61 -8.52 32.95 23.83
N GLY A 62 -8.39 32.16 22.78
CA GLY A 62 -9.25 31.03 22.47
C GLY A 62 -8.48 29.99 21.66
N LEU A 63 -7.18 29.83 21.94
CA LEU A 63 -6.46 28.62 21.54
C LEU A 63 -7.04 27.51 22.43
N SER A 64 -8.17 26.97 21.99
CA SER A 64 -8.48 25.58 22.25
C SER A 64 -7.26 24.82 21.74
N GLU A 65 -6.34 24.47 22.63
CA GLU A 65 -5.31 23.47 22.37
C GLU A 65 -6.06 22.21 21.98
N TYR A 66 -6.31 22.04 20.68
CA TYR A 66 -6.72 20.75 20.15
C TYR A 66 -5.52 19.84 20.39
N ILE A 67 -5.63 18.95 21.38
CA ILE A 67 -4.61 17.96 21.66
C ILE A 67 -4.63 17.00 20.47
N CYS A 68 -3.50 16.91 19.78
CA CYS A 68 -3.25 15.84 18.81
C CYS A 68 -2.66 14.67 19.59
N GLY A 69 -3.34 13.52 19.54
CA GLY A 69 -2.91 12.26 20.14
C GLY A 69 -2.48 11.26 19.07
N MET A 70 -1.76 10.21 19.48
CA MET A 70 -1.37 9.11 18.60
C MET A 70 -2.16 7.85 18.97
N LEU A 71 -2.95 7.32 18.04
CA LEU A 71 -3.63 6.03 18.15
C LEU A 71 -2.78 4.95 17.48
N THR A 72 -2.60 3.82 18.14
CA THR A 72 -1.91 2.67 17.56
C THR A 72 -2.87 1.51 17.33
N VAL A 73 -2.91 1.00 16.11
CA VAL A 73 -3.66 -0.22 15.74
C VAL A 73 -2.63 -1.30 15.40
N SER A 74 -2.62 -2.36 16.21
CA SER A 74 -1.62 -3.43 16.13
C SER A 74 -2.25 -4.77 15.79
N LEU A 75 -1.64 -5.50 14.86
CA LEU A 75 -1.94 -6.90 14.59
C LEU A 75 -0.64 -7.71 14.69
N HIS A 76 -0.53 -8.50 15.75
CA HIS A 76 0.67 -9.28 16.09
C HIS A 76 0.42 -10.77 16.01
N GLY A 77 1.49 -11.54 15.83
CA GLY A 77 1.46 -12.99 15.87
C GLY A 77 0.79 -13.60 14.63
N ILE A 78 0.86 -12.94 13.47
CA ILE A 78 0.34 -13.51 12.22
C ILE A 78 1.29 -14.66 11.82
N ARG A 79 0.84 -15.90 12.00
CA ARG A 79 1.63 -17.09 11.70
C ARG A 79 1.42 -17.56 10.27
N ILE A 80 2.50 -17.69 9.52
CA ILE A 80 2.48 -18.15 8.14
C ILE A 80 3.51 -19.26 7.97
N HIS A 81 3.07 -20.37 7.36
CA HIS A 81 3.96 -21.45 6.96
C HIS A 81 4.27 -21.32 5.46
N ALA A 82 5.54 -21.19 5.09
CA ALA A 82 5.94 -21.01 3.69
C ALA A 82 7.25 -21.73 3.35
N PRO A 83 7.40 -22.26 2.12
CA PRO A 83 8.58 -23.00 1.66
C PRO A 83 9.73 -22.08 1.23
N TYR A 84 9.93 -20.96 1.92
CA TYR A 84 10.97 -20.00 1.59
C TYR A 84 12.13 -20.10 2.57
N GLY A 85 13.33 -20.07 2.02
CA GLY A 85 14.55 -20.29 2.77
C GLY A 85 15.77 -20.12 1.87
N LEU A 86 16.93 -20.01 2.51
CA LEU A 86 18.20 -19.93 1.80
C LEU A 86 18.67 -21.33 1.37
N TYR A 87 18.30 -22.36 2.14
CA TYR A 87 18.78 -23.72 1.94
C TYR A 87 17.79 -24.54 1.10
N PRO A 88 18.26 -25.36 0.14
CA PRO A 88 17.39 -26.16 -0.72
C PRO A 88 16.42 -27.08 0.04
N GLN A 89 16.81 -27.57 1.21
CA GLN A 89 16.01 -28.44 2.07
C GLN A 89 14.76 -27.73 2.61
N GLU A 90 14.82 -26.41 2.80
CA GLU A 90 13.73 -25.60 3.34
C GLU A 90 12.56 -25.48 2.36
N HIS A 91 12.82 -25.60 1.06
CA HIS A 91 11.76 -25.63 0.05
C HIS A 91 10.88 -26.89 0.13
N PHE A 92 11.36 -27.95 0.78
CA PHE A 92 10.60 -29.19 0.97
C PHE A 92 9.91 -29.26 2.34
N ILE A 93 10.58 -28.80 3.41
CA ILE A 93 10.07 -28.87 4.79
C ILE A 93 9.16 -27.68 5.11
N GLY A 94 9.44 -26.51 4.55
CA GLY A 94 8.81 -25.26 4.95
C GLY A 94 9.47 -24.61 6.16
N ASN A 95 9.17 -23.34 6.34
CA ASN A 95 9.56 -22.54 7.49
C ASN A 95 8.33 -21.86 8.08
N ASP A 96 8.37 -21.66 9.39
CA ASP A 96 7.36 -20.89 10.10
C ASP A 96 7.81 -19.44 10.25
N PHE A 97 6.92 -18.54 9.87
CA PHE A 97 7.11 -17.10 9.97
C PHE A 97 6.06 -16.52 10.90
N GLU A 98 6.45 -15.45 11.60
CA GLU A 98 5.56 -14.65 12.43
C GLU A 98 5.69 -13.18 12.02
N VAL A 99 4.56 -12.51 11.79
CA VAL A 99 4.52 -11.11 11.35
C VAL A 99 3.75 -10.26 12.34
N ASP A 100 4.33 -9.12 12.69
CA ASP A 100 3.73 -8.07 13.50
C ASP A 100 3.64 -6.78 12.67
N VAL A 101 2.48 -6.13 12.72
CA VAL A 101 2.24 -4.83 12.08
C VAL A 101 1.64 -3.87 13.09
N ASP A 102 2.20 -2.65 13.16
CA ASP A 102 1.65 -1.52 13.91
C ASP A 102 1.39 -0.35 12.97
N LEU A 103 0.20 0.24 13.08
CA LEU A 103 -0.22 1.45 12.38
C LEU A 103 -0.38 2.58 13.39
N TYR A 104 0.34 3.68 13.18
CA TYR A 104 0.32 4.87 14.03
C TYR A 104 -0.49 5.97 13.35
N LEU A 105 -1.68 6.24 13.88
CA LEU A 105 -2.67 7.17 13.32
C LEU A 105 -2.76 8.41 14.20
N GLU A 106 -2.74 9.59 13.58
CA GLU A 106 -3.03 10.83 14.31
C GLU A 106 -4.50 10.90 14.72
N THR A 107 -4.75 11.47 15.88
CA THR A 107 -6.09 11.70 16.43
C THR A 107 -6.18 13.12 16.94
N THR A 108 -7.36 13.72 16.81
CA THR A 108 -7.59 15.09 17.27
C THR A 108 -8.76 15.07 18.25
N ASP A 109 -8.59 15.72 19.40
CA ASP A 109 -9.65 15.86 20.39
C ASP A 109 -10.94 16.40 19.77
N GLY A 110 -12.08 15.83 20.17
CA GLY A 110 -13.40 16.21 19.65
C GLY A 110 -13.75 15.65 18.25
N THR A 111 -12.86 14.88 17.62
CA THR A 111 -13.15 14.10 16.40
C THR A 111 -13.25 12.61 16.69
N PRO A 112 -14.12 11.85 15.99
CA PRO A 112 -14.10 10.39 16.08
C PRO A 112 -12.75 9.83 15.66
N TRP A 113 -12.27 8.84 16.40
CA TRP A 113 -11.01 8.18 16.06
C TRP A 113 -11.05 7.51 14.69
N PRO A 114 -9.94 7.53 13.93
CA PRO A 114 -9.86 6.91 12.62
C PRO A 114 -10.05 5.39 12.75
N PHE A 115 -10.82 4.83 11.81
CA PHE A 115 -11.02 3.39 11.71
C PHE A 115 -9.95 2.79 10.78
N ALA A 116 -9.20 1.82 11.28
CA ALA A 116 -8.27 1.00 10.49
C ALA A 116 -8.67 -0.47 10.60
N ASP A 117 -8.97 -1.07 9.45
CA ASP A 117 -9.39 -2.46 9.37
C ASP A 117 -8.18 -3.40 9.39
N TYR A 118 -7.95 -4.06 10.53
CA TYR A 118 -6.88 -5.04 10.69
C TYR A 118 -7.09 -6.32 9.87
N SER A 119 -8.30 -6.59 9.37
CA SER A 119 -8.53 -7.72 8.46
C SER A 119 -7.84 -7.50 7.10
N ILE A 120 -7.76 -6.25 6.65
CA ILE A 120 -7.02 -5.84 5.45
C ILE A 120 -5.52 -6.09 5.66
N VAL A 121 -5.00 -5.74 6.84
CA VAL A 121 -3.60 -6.01 7.23
C VAL A 121 -3.30 -7.51 7.12
N HIS A 122 -4.15 -8.36 7.69
CA HIS A 122 -4.00 -9.80 7.60
C HIS A 122 -3.99 -10.30 6.14
N SER A 123 -4.93 -9.83 5.30
CA SER A 123 -4.98 -10.23 3.89
C SER A 123 -3.74 -9.80 3.12
N ILE A 124 -3.26 -8.57 3.33
CA ILE A 124 -2.05 -8.05 2.68
C ILE A 124 -0.85 -8.91 3.03
N VAL A 125 -0.67 -9.23 4.31
CA VAL A 125 0.44 -10.09 4.76
C VAL A 125 0.32 -11.47 4.13
N ALA A 126 -0.86 -12.09 4.17
CA ALA A 126 -1.07 -13.41 3.54
C ALA A 126 -0.80 -13.40 2.03
N ASP A 127 -1.18 -12.34 1.32
CA ASP A 127 -0.97 -12.22 -0.12
C ASP A 127 0.50 -12.00 -0.48
N VAL A 128 1.22 -11.18 0.28
CA VAL A 128 2.67 -10.98 0.07
C VAL A 128 3.43 -12.29 0.27
N PHE A 129 3.04 -13.13 1.24
CA PHE A 129 3.66 -14.45 1.42
C PHE A 129 3.29 -15.47 0.33
N LYS A 130 2.26 -15.24 -0.49
CA LYS A 130 1.99 -16.07 -1.68
C LYS A 130 2.94 -15.73 -2.83
N GLU A 131 3.52 -14.54 -2.83
CA GLU A 131 4.49 -14.11 -3.82
C GLU A 131 5.85 -14.76 -3.55
N THR A 132 6.51 -15.21 -4.61
CA THR A 132 7.81 -15.88 -4.48
C THR A 132 8.87 -14.85 -4.09
N GLY A 133 9.30 -14.85 -2.83
CA GLY A 133 10.36 -14.00 -2.30
C GLY A 133 11.41 -14.82 -1.57
N GLN A 134 12.68 -14.44 -1.68
CA GLN A 134 13.79 -15.21 -1.08
C GLN A 134 14.24 -14.68 0.29
N LEU A 135 13.98 -13.41 0.61
CA LEU A 135 14.56 -12.73 1.76
C LEU A 135 13.49 -12.05 2.64
N LEU A 136 13.76 -11.99 3.96
CA LEU A 136 12.87 -11.35 4.93
C LEU A 136 12.71 -9.85 4.64
N GLU A 137 13.77 -9.21 4.17
CA GLU A 137 13.81 -7.80 3.78
C GLU A 137 12.81 -7.51 2.66
N THR A 138 12.71 -8.41 1.67
CA THR A 138 11.74 -8.27 0.57
C THR A 138 10.31 -8.38 1.08
N PHE A 139 10.03 -9.31 2.00
CA PHE A 139 8.70 -9.44 2.59
C PHE A 139 8.32 -8.18 3.38
N VAL A 140 9.21 -7.67 4.23
CA VAL A 140 8.99 -6.43 5.00
C VAL A 140 8.71 -5.25 4.07
N GLN A 141 9.52 -5.08 3.02
CA GLN A 141 9.36 -4.00 2.04
C GLN A 141 8.01 -4.09 1.31
N ASN A 142 7.63 -5.28 0.84
CA ASN A 142 6.39 -5.49 0.10
C ASN A 142 5.15 -5.29 0.98
N ILE A 143 5.18 -5.77 2.22
CA ILE A 143 4.10 -5.55 3.19
C ILE A 143 3.95 -4.06 3.48
N TYR A 144 5.05 -3.36 3.79
CA TYR A 144 5.02 -1.92 4.05
C TYR A 144 4.47 -1.14 2.85
N ALA A 145 4.92 -1.46 1.63
CA ALA A 145 4.48 -0.78 0.42
C ALA A 145 2.97 -0.92 0.17
N ARG A 146 2.40 -2.11 0.43
CA ARG A 146 0.95 -2.35 0.29
C ARG A 146 0.14 -1.68 1.38
N LEU A 147 0.59 -1.78 2.63
CA LEU A 147 -0.07 -1.10 3.75
C LEU A 147 -0.15 0.41 3.52
N LYS A 148 0.89 1.02 2.96
CA LYS A 148 0.90 2.45 2.64
C LYS A 148 -0.12 2.86 1.57
N VAL A 149 -0.55 1.93 0.71
CA VAL A 149 -1.53 2.18 -0.36
C VAL A 149 -2.95 1.88 0.10
N ASP A 150 -3.14 0.77 0.83
CA ASP A 150 -4.46 0.23 1.13
C ASP A 150 -5.02 0.70 2.50
N MET A 151 -4.17 1.19 3.40
CA MET A 151 -4.58 1.70 4.71
C MET A 151 -4.91 3.20 4.66
N PRO A 152 -5.72 3.70 5.61
CA PRO A 152 -5.94 5.14 5.76
C PRO A 152 -4.62 5.89 5.99
N PRO A 153 -4.60 7.24 5.81
CA PRO A 153 -3.44 8.06 6.10
C PRO A 153 -2.88 7.75 7.49
N THR A 154 -1.69 7.16 7.50
CA THR A 154 -1.00 6.70 8.69
C THR A 154 0.31 7.47 8.79
N GLU A 155 0.60 8.04 9.95
CA GLU A 155 1.81 8.85 10.18
C GLU A 155 3.06 7.97 10.16
N ARG A 156 2.94 6.75 10.70
CA ARG A 156 4.05 5.80 10.75
C ARG A 156 3.51 4.37 10.68
N ILE A 157 4.24 3.50 10.01
CA ILE A 157 3.93 2.07 9.92
C ILE A 157 5.16 1.29 10.36
N ARG A 158 4.98 0.35 11.29
CA ARG A 158 6.00 -0.61 11.70
C ARG A 158 5.61 -2.00 11.22
N VAL A 159 6.52 -2.66 10.52
CA VAL A 159 6.37 -4.04 10.06
C VAL A 159 7.57 -4.84 10.54
N ALA A 160 7.32 -5.92 11.27
CA ALA A 160 8.35 -6.86 11.70
C ALA A 160 8.00 -8.26 11.19
N VAL A 161 8.94 -8.88 10.48
CA VAL A 161 8.84 -10.27 10.04
C VAL A 161 9.89 -11.10 10.77
N ARG A 162 9.45 -12.18 11.39
CA ARG A 162 10.27 -13.14 12.12
C ARG A 162 10.28 -14.47 11.41
N LYS A 163 11.45 -15.10 11.31
CA LYS A 163 11.60 -16.51 10.97
C LYS A 163 11.81 -17.28 12.28
N LEU A 164 10.89 -18.18 12.59
CA LEU A 164 10.94 -19.00 13.80
C LEU A 164 11.95 -20.14 13.62
N HIS A 165 12.66 -20.48 14.69
CA HIS A 165 13.67 -21.55 14.73
C HIS A 165 14.63 -21.55 13.52
N PRO A 166 15.32 -20.42 13.24
CA PRO A 166 16.21 -20.34 12.09
C PRO A 166 17.33 -21.39 12.19
N PRO A 167 17.74 -22.02 11.08
CA PRO A 167 18.78 -23.04 11.09
C PRO A 167 20.15 -22.40 11.38
N MET A 168 20.52 -22.40 12.65
CA MET A 168 21.79 -21.87 13.17
C MET A 168 22.34 -22.81 14.25
N SER A 169 23.64 -22.75 14.51
CA SER A 169 24.24 -23.50 15.62
C SER A 169 23.84 -22.84 16.95
N GLY A 170 23.01 -23.53 17.75
CA GLY A 170 22.56 -23.06 19.07
C GLY A 170 21.03 -23.10 19.20
N ASP A 171 20.53 -22.79 20.40
CA ASP A 171 19.10 -22.65 20.67
C ASP A 171 18.68 -21.19 20.43
N VAL A 172 18.01 -20.94 19.30
CA VAL A 172 17.55 -19.60 18.88
C VAL A 172 16.06 -19.63 18.62
N GLY A 173 15.31 -18.76 19.31
CA GLY A 173 13.85 -18.68 19.16
C GLY A 173 13.44 -18.16 17.78
N TYR A 174 13.95 -17.01 17.36
CA TYR A 174 13.65 -16.43 16.04
C TYR A 174 14.73 -15.46 15.56
N SER A 175 14.77 -15.23 14.24
CA SER A 175 15.46 -14.10 13.62
C SER A 175 14.43 -13.08 13.12
N GLN A 176 14.67 -11.77 13.27
CA GLN A 176 13.71 -10.71 12.93
C GLN A 176 14.32 -9.66 12.02
N VAL A 177 13.56 -9.26 10.99
CA VAL A 177 13.78 -8.02 10.23
C VAL A 177 12.61 -7.08 10.48
N CYS A 178 12.89 -5.83 10.84
CA CYS A 178 11.88 -4.82 11.17
C CYS A 178 12.16 -3.54 10.40
N TYR A 179 11.12 -2.96 9.81
CA TYR A 179 11.14 -1.64 9.20
C TYR A 179 10.06 -0.76 9.81
N GLU A 180 10.38 0.50 10.07
CA GLU A 180 9.49 1.47 10.68
C GLU A 180 9.73 2.84 10.04
N ALA A 181 8.70 3.40 9.41
CA ALA A 181 8.75 4.68 8.71
C ALA A 181 7.37 5.29 8.49
#